data_AF-A0A2S9YCB8-F1
#
_entry.id   AF-A0A2S9YCB8-F1
#
_cell.length_a   1.000
_cell.length_b   1.000
_cell.length_c   1.000
_cell.angle_alpha   90.00
_cell.angle_beta   90.00
_cell.angle_gamma   90.00
#
_symmetry.space_group_name_H-M   'P 1'
#
loop_
_entity.id
_entity.type
_entity.pdbx_description
1 polymer ?
#
loop_
_entity_poly.entity_id
_entity_poly.type
_entity_poly.pdbx_seq_one_letter_code
_entity_poly.pdbx_strand_id
1 'polypeptide(L)'
;MELEDLLERWRADPRRHGEEFGSRLYALAYRYIRKRVHDDAARDLAQSAVATALAKHEDFVGGSLQRWINKIASNQVRNHWRRQQRERVLVRTPASELPDSQTSGVSRVNRQRQRSSLRKRIAALTTPYRVVINWHLRGLSPQEIASEISLHPGTVRVRLHRAILQLRSAPIAS
;
A
#
# COMPACT_ATOMS: atom_id res chain seq x y z
N MET A 1 24.54 -10.36 -3.70
CA MET A 1 24.91 -9.10 -3.02
C MET A 1 23.70 -8.68 -2.22
N GLU A 2 23.89 -8.50 -0.92
CA GLU A 2 22.81 -8.05 -0.05
C GLU A 2 22.49 -6.58 -0.33
N LEU A 3 21.27 -6.16 -0.01
CA LEU A 3 20.81 -4.81 -0.30
C LEU A 3 21.53 -3.77 0.56
N GLU A 4 21.90 -4.15 1.77
CA GLU A 4 22.68 -3.38 2.73
C GLU A 4 24.13 -3.19 2.24
N ASP A 5 24.75 -4.22 1.64
CA ASP A 5 26.08 -4.08 1.02
C ASP A 5 26.05 -3.08 -0.15
N LEU A 6 24.97 -3.09 -0.93
CA LEU A 6 24.78 -2.17 -2.05
C LEU A 6 24.57 -0.73 -1.57
N LEU A 7 23.91 -0.53 -0.42
CA LEU A 7 23.81 0.78 0.22
C LEU A 7 25.19 1.31 0.60
N GLU A 8 26.05 0.49 1.21
CA GLU A 8 27.39 0.94 1.62
C GLU A 8 28.28 1.25 0.41
N ARG A 9 28.21 0.46 -0.67
CA ARG A 9 28.89 0.78 -1.94
C ARG A 9 28.39 2.08 -2.56
N TRP A 10 27.08 2.31 -2.52
CA TRP A 10 26.50 3.57 -3.00
C TRP A 10 26.88 4.75 -2.13
N ARG A 11 26.98 4.61 -0.80
CA ARG A 11 27.51 5.66 0.09
C ARG A 11 28.96 6.00 -0.24
N ALA A 12 29.78 5.00 -0.55
CA ALA A 12 31.19 5.20 -0.91
C ALA A 12 31.39 5.88 -2.28
N ASP A 13 30.57 5.53 -3.28
CA ASP A 13 30.58 6.17 -4.60
C ASP A 13 29.16 6.25 -5.21
N PRO A 14 28.42 7.32 -4.92
CA PRO A 14 27.06 7.49 -5.40
C PRO A 14 26.95 7.56 -6.92
N ARG A 15 27.98 8.06 -7.61
CA ARG A 15 27.99 8.20 -9.07
C ARG A 15 28.12 6.84 -9.74
N ARG A 16 28.99 5.98 -9.22
CA ARG A 16 29.23 4.64 -9.78
C ARG A 16 28.12 3.65 -9.50
N HIS A 17 27.49 3.72 -8.32
CA HIS A 17 26.52 2.72 -7.87
C HIS A 17 25.07 3.23 -7.84
N GLY A 18 24.83 4.49 -8.21
CA GLY A 18 23.52 5.14 -8.13
C GLY A 18 22.41 4.43 -8.93
N GLU A 19 22.72 4.03 -10.17
CA GLU A 19 21.74 3.35 -11.04
C GLU A 19 21.32 1.99 -10.48
N GLU A 20 22.28 1.18 -10.04
CA GLU A 20 22.02 -0.14 -9.47
C GLU A 20 21.22 -0.04 -8.17
N PHE A 21 21.68 0.81 -7.24
CA PHE A 21 21.01 0.99 -5.95
C PHE A 21 19.59 1.56 -6.13
N GLY A 22 19.45 2.61 -6.94
CA GLY A 22 18.16 3.21 -7.26
C GLY A 22 17.19 2.21 -7.88
N SER A 23 17.65 1.40 -8.83
CA SER A 23 16.84 0.37 -9.49
C SER A 23 16.36 -0.71 -8.52
N ARG A 24 17.20 -1.12 -7.55
CA ARG A 24 16.81 -2.08 -6.51
C ARG A 24 15.81 -1.51 -5.53
N LEU A 25 16.00 -0.28 -5.07
CA LEU A 25 15.01 0.41 -4.24
C LEU A 25 13.68 0.58 -4.98
N TYR A 26 13.72 0.97 -6.26
CA TYR A 26 12.54 1.14 -7.09
C TYR A 26 11.75 -0.17 -7.21
N ALA A 27 12.42 -1.28 -7.52
CA ALA A 27 11.77 -2.58 -7.67
C ALA A 27 11.07 -3.04 -6.38
N LEU A 28 11.65 -2.76 -5.21
CA LEU A 28 11.06 -3.08 -3.91
C LEU A 28 9.85 -2.18 -3.61
N ALA A 29 10.02 -0.86 -3.74
CA ALA A 29 8.95 0.10 -3.53
C ALA A 29 7.76 -0.16 -4.49
N TYR A 30 8.03 -0.30 -5.79
CA TYR A 30 7.01 -0.58 -6.80
C TYR A 30 6.25 -1.89 -6.50
N ARG A 31 6.95 -2.96 -6.11
CA ARG A 31 6.31 -4.23 -5.73
C ARG A 31 5.39 -4.08 -4.51
N TYR A 32 5.75 -3.23 -3.55
CA TYR A 32 4.91 -2.92 -2.40
C TYR A 32 3.67 -2.09 -2.81
N ILE A 33 3.88 -1.06 -3.63
CA ILE A 33 2.87 -0.06 -4.02
C ILE A 33 1.84 -0.64 -4.99
N ARG A 34 2.27 -1.37 -6.03
CA ARG A 34 1.37 -1.95 -7.06
C ARG A 34 0.33 -2.94 -6.52
N LYS A 35 0.51 -3.43 -5.30
CA LYS A 35 -0.49 -4.28 -4.62
C LYS A 35 -1.65 -3.45 -4.05
N ARG A 36 -1.52 -2.13 -4.02
CA ARG A 36 -2.37 -1.19 -3.25
C ARG A 36 -2.82 0.03 -4.06
N VAL A 37 -2.19 0.29 -5.19
CA VAL A 37 -2.43 1.44 -6.08
C VAL A 37 -2.38 0.95 -7.53
N HIS A 38 -3.14 1.57 -8.43
CA HIS A 38 -3.12 1.29 -9.87
C HIS A 38 -1.73 1.53 -10.49
N ASP A 39 -1.42 0.80 -11.56
CA ASP A 39 -0.08 0.75 -12.17
C ASP A 39 0.47 2.14 -12.54
N ASP A 40 -0.35 3.04 -13.08
CA ASP A 40 0.10 4.37 -13.50
C ASP A 40 0.57 5.21 -12.31
N ALA A 41 -0.28 5.36 -11.29
CA ALA A 41 0.11 6.04 -10.05
C ALA A 41 1.18 5.26 -9.25
N ALA A 42 1.28 3.95 -9.42
CA ALA A 42 2.27 3.14 -8.69
C ALA A 42 3.70 3.44 -9.11
N ARG A 43 3.94 3.75 -10.41
CA ARG A 43 5.27 4.12 -10.91
C ARG A 43 5.74 5.44 -10.29
N ASP A 44 4.90 6.47 -10.32
CA ASP A 44 5.21 7.80 -9.78
C ASP A 44 5.47 7.77 -8.27
N LEU A 45 4.65 7.02 -7.54
CA LEU A 45 4.82 6.85 -6.09
C LEU A 45 6.09 6.05 -5.76
N ALA A 46 6.47 5.07 -6.59
CA ALA A 46 7.71 4.33 -6.41
C ALA A 46 8.94 5.20 -6.68
N GLN A 47 8.91 6.05 -7.71
CA GLN A 47 9.96 7.05 -7.94
C GLN A 47 10.08 8.03 -6.77
N SER A 48 8.95 8.56 -6.30
CA SER A 48 8.89 9.43 -5.11
C SER A 48 9.45 8.74 -3.86
N ALA A 49 9.19 7.43 -3.69
CA ALA A 49 9.74 6.65 -2.59
C ALA A 49 11.27 6.51 -2.69
N VAL A 50 11.81 6.27 -3.90
CA VAL A 50 13.27 6.21 -4.11
C VAL A 50 13.90 7.56 -3.83
N ALA A 51 13.36 8.66 -4.37
CA ALA A 51 13.86 10.00 -4.10
C ALA A 51 13.89 10.31 -2.59
N THR A 52 12.82 9.94 -1.88
CA THR A 52 12.75 10.08 -0.41
C THR A 52 13.81 9.22 0.29
N ALA A 53 14.02 7.99 -0.16
CA ALA A 53 14.99 7.08 0.42
C ALA A 53 16.43 7.57 0.22
N LEU A 54 16.77 8.04 -0.98
CA LEU A 54 18.09 8.62 -1.24
C LEU A 54 18.32 9.87 -0.37
N ALA A 55 17.31 10.75 -0.26
CA ALA A 55 17.40 11.94 0.58
C ALA A 55 17.53 11.65 2.08
N LYS A 56 17.01 10.49 2.54
CA LYS A 56 16.99 10.09 3.95
C LYS A 56 17.92 8.92 4.27
N HIS A 57 18.84 8.59 3.38
CA HIS A 57 19.69 7.41 3.53
C HIS A 57 20.53 7.43 4.81
N GLU A 58 20.87 8.60 5.35
CA GLU A 58 21.57 8.76 6.64
C GLU A 58 20.71 8.35 7.84
N ASP A 59 19.37 8.48 7.74
CA ASP A 59 18.43 8.04 8.79
C ASP A 59 18.40 6.51 8.94
N PHE A 60 18.97 5.77 7.99
CA PHE A 60 19.07 4.33 8.09
C PHE A 60 20.26 3.93 8.98
N VAL A 61 19.92 3.58 10.22
CA VAL A 61 20.86 3.14 11.27
C VAL A 61 21.08 1.62 11.33
N GLY A 62 20.71 0.89 10.27
CA GLY A 62 20.88 -0.56 10.17
C GLY A 62 19.58 -1.37 10.30
N GLY A 63 19.72 -2.70 10.26
CA GLY A 63 18.62 -3.64 10.14
C GLY A 63 18.25 -3.93 8.68
N SER A 64 16.98 -4.21 8.40
CA SER A 64 16.55 -4.56 7.04
C SER A 64 16.21 -3.32 6.22
N LEU A 65 17.01 -3.03 5.21
CA LEU A 65 16.77 -1.93 4.27
C LEU A 65 15.48 -2.17 3.48
N GLN A 66 15.15 -3.44 3.20
CA GLN A 66 13.85 -3.79 2.62
C GLN A 66 12.67 -3.36 3.51
N ARG A 67 12.75 -3.52 4.83
CA ARG A 67 11.68 -3.04 5.74
C ARG A 67 11.63 -1.51 5.76
N TRP A 68 12.78 -0.86 5.72
CA TRP A 68 12.88 0.60 5.69
C TRP A 68 12.27 1.21 4.42
N ILE A 69 12.65 0.73 3.22
CA ILE A 69 12.03 1.21 1.97
C ILE A 69 10.53 0.91 1.91
N ASN A 70 10.08 -0.22 2.47
CA ASN A 70 8.65 -0.52 2.57
C ASN A 70 7.91 0.46 3.48
N LYS A 71 8.54 0.98 4.54
CA LYS A 71 7.97 2.04 5.40
C LYS A 71 7.85 3.37 4.66
N ILE A 72 8.83 3.71 3.82
CA ILE A 72 8.76 4.89 2.95
C ILE A 72 7.64 4.70 1.92
N ALA A 73 7.58 3.54 1.26
CA ALA A 73 6.55 3.20 0.29
C ALA A 73 5.13 3.22 0.92
N SER A 74 4.96 2.73 2.15
CA SER A 74 3.68 2.79 2.86
C SER A 74 3.25 4.24 3.12
N ASN A 75 4.18 5.12 3.44
CA ASN A 75 3.89 6.55 3.59
C ASN A 75 3.42 7.19 2.27
N GLN A 76 4.04 6.83 1.14
CA GLN A 76 3.62 7.31 -0.19
C GLN A 76 2.20 6.84 -0.53
N VAL A 77 1.89 5.56 -0.30
CA VAL A 77 0.55 5.00 -0.51
C VAL A 77 -0.47 5.69 0.39
N ARG A 78 -0.15 5.90 1.68
CA ARG A 78 -1.02 6.58 2.64
C ARG A 78 -1.33 8.01 2.18
N ASN A 79 -0.30 8.77 1.78
CA ASN A 79 -0.47 10.13 1.31
C ASN A 79 -1.31 10.20 0.02
N HIS A 80 -1.09 9.29 -0.92
CA HIS A 80 -1.89 9.17 -2.14
C HIS A 80 -3.38 8.97 -1.83
N TRP A 81 -3.73 8.01 -0.97
CA TRP A 81 -5.13 7.73 -0.63
C TRP A 81 -5.78 8.86 0.18
N ARG A 82 -5.04 9.54 1.06
CA ARG A 82 -5.52 10.74 1.75
C ARG A 82 -5.82 11.88 0.79
N ARG A 83 -4.99 12.08 -0.24
CA ARG A 83 -5.22 13.08 -1.28
C ARG A 83 -6.49 12.75 -2.07
N GLN A 84 -6.60 11.51 -2.54
CA GLN A 84 -7.78 11.01 -3.27
C GLN A 84 -9.08 11.12 -2.45
N GLN A 85 -9.04 10.83 -1.15
CA GLN A 85 -10.21 10.97 -0.29
C GLN A 85 -10.65 12.44 -0.14
N ARG A 86 -9.70 13.37 0.03
CA ARG A 86 -9.98 14.81 0.11
C ARG A 86 -10.53 15.36 -1.21
N GLU A 87 -9.93 15.00 -2.34
CA GLU A 87 -10.40 15.36 -3.67
C GLU A 87 -11.85 14.88 -3.90
N ARG A 88 -12.21 13.66 -3.46
CA ARG A 88 -13.59 13.15 -3.55
C ARG A 88 -14.60 13.90 -2.68
N VAL A 89 -14.19 14.40 -1.52
CA VAL A 89 -15.07 15.22 -0.67
C VAL A 89 -15.32 16.58 -1.31
N LEU A 90 -14.31 17.17 -1.95
CA LEU A 90 -14.43 18.45 -2.66
C LEU A 90 -15.27 18.35 -3.94
N VAL A 91 -15.33 17.17 -4.57
CA VAL A 91 -16.04 16.95 -5.85
C VAL A 91 -17.49 16.45 -5.67
N ARG A 92 -17.95 16.13 -4.46
CA ARG A 92 -19.26 15.48 -4.26
C ARG A 92 -20.46 16.44 -4.12
N THR A 93 -21.14 16.66 -5.24
CA THR A 93 -22.62 16.52 -5.40
C THR A 93 -22.99 15.03 -5.26
N PRO A 94 -24.18 14.62 -4.77
CA PRO A 94 -24.37 13.30 -4.18
C PRO A 94 -24.67 12.22 -5.24
N ALA A 95 -23.63 11.51 -5.68
CA ALA A 95 -23.70 10.13 -6.17
C ALA A 95 -22.28 9.61 -6.43
N SER A 96 -22.18 8.31 -6.74
CA SER A 96 -21.01 7.64 -7.33
C SER A 96 -19.97 7.11 -6.35
N GLU A 97 -20.24 5.88 -5.93
CA GLU A 97 -19.42 4.68 -6.22
C GLU A 97 -17.89 4.81 -6.23
N LEU A 98 -17.27 3.89 -5.49
CA LEU A 98 -15.82 3.71 -5.45
C LEU A 98 -15.32 3.32 -6.86
N PRO A 99 -14.27 3.94 -7.42
CA PRO A 99 -13.73 3.57 -8.72
C PRO A 99 -13.26 2.11 -8.70
N ASP A 100 -13.72 1.42 -9.72
CA ASP A 100 -13.48 0.01 -9.98
C ASP A 100 -11.99 -0.20 -10.25
N SER A 101 -11.30 -0.84 -9.30
CA SER A 101 -9.85 -0.95 -9.34
C SER A 101 -9.42 -2.05 -10.31
N GLN A 102 -9.59 -1.88 -11.62
CA GLN A 102 -9.17 -2.90 -12.59
C GLN A 102 -7.64 -2.96 -12.69
N THR A 103 -7.07 -4.14 -12.40
CA THR A 103 -5.63 -4.40 -12.50
C THR A 103 -5.37 -5.15 -13.80
N SER A 104 -4.51 -4.59 -14.65
CA SER A 104 -4.13 -5.19 -15.93
C SER A 104 -2.83 -6.00 -15.85
N GLY A 105 -2.71 -7.08 -16.67
CA GLY A 105 -1.45 -7.82 -16.86
C GLY A 105 -1.41 -9.31 -16.44
N VAL A 106 -1.84 -10.17 -17.39
CA VAL A 106 -1.47 -11.58 -17.72
C VAL A 106 -0.89 -12.52 -16.65
N SER A 107 -1.79 -13.19 -15.92
CA SER A 107 -1.79 -14.61 -15.48
C SER A 107 -3.21 -14.94 -14.98
N ARG A 108 -4.19 -14.50 -15.77
CA ARG A 108 -5.31 -13.69 -15.27
C ARG A 108 -6.50 -14.48 -14.73
N VAL A 109 -6.85 -15.66 -15.26
CA VAL A 109 -8.21 -16.19 -15.04
C VAL A 109 -8.47 -16.61 -13.58
N ASN A 110 -7.60 -17.42 -12.98
CA ASN A 110 -7.84 -17.93 -11.62
C ASN A 110 -7.58 -16.86 -10.54
N ARG A 111 -6.50 -16.07 -10.70
CA ARG A 111 -6.17 -14.97 -9.80
C ARG A 111 -7.18 -13.81 -9.88
N GLN A 112 -7.76 -13.56 -11.05
CA GLN A 112 -8.83 -12.58 -11.22
C GLN A 112 -10.13 -13.07 -10.59
N ARG A 113 -10.54 -14.33 -10.79
CA ARG A 113 -11.73 -14.90 -10.14
C ARG A 113 -11.64 -14.81 -8.61
N GLN A 114 -10.49 -15.19 -8.03
CA GLN A 114 -10.25 -15.06 -6.59
C GLN A 114 -10.25 -13.60 -6.11
N ARG A 115 -9.63 -12.68 -6.87
CA ARG A 115 -9.66 -11.24 -6.56
C ARG A 115 -11.07 -10.65 -6.64
N SER A 116 -11.84 -11.01 -7.65
CA SER A 116 -13.24 -10.59 -7.81
C SER A 116 -14.12 -11.14 -6.70
N SER A 117 -13.93 -12.40 -6.30
CA SER A 117 -14.62 -13.02 -5.16
C SER A 117 -14.31 -12.29 -3.84
N LEU A 118 -13.03 -11.98 -3.58
CA LEU A 118 -12.63 -11.21 -2.40
C LEU A 118 -13.23 -9.80 -2.38
N ARG A 119 -13.28 -9.12 -3.53
CA ARG A 119 -13.91 -7.79 -3.64
C ARG A 119 -15.40 -7.83 -3.30
N LYS A 120 -16.13 -8.80 -3.85
CA LYS A 120 -17.56 -8.99 -3.53
C LYS A 120 -17.76 -9.25 -2.04
N ARG A 121 -16.91 -10.07 -1.42
CA ARG A 121 -16.95 -10.36 0.03
C ARG A 121 -16.65 -9.11 0.87
N ILE A 122 -15.68 -8.29 0.47
CA ILE A 122 -15.41 -7.00 1.13
C ILE A 122 -16.59 -6.04 0.98
N ALA A 123 -17.24 -6.00 -0.19
CA ALA A 123 -18.40 -5.16 -0.44
C ALA A 123 -19.60 -5.56 0.43
N ALA A 124 -19.76 -6.85 0.71
CA ALA A 124 -20.80 -7.43 1.57
C ALA A 124 -20.58 -7.20 3.08
N LEU A 125 -19.38 -6.79 3.51
CA LEU A 125 -19.14 -6.43 4.91
C LEU A 125 -19.98 -5.19 5.30
N THR A 126 -20.45 -5.16 6.55
CA THR A 126 -21.07 -3.96 7.11
C THR A 126 -20.10 -2.78 7.06
N THR A 127 -20.62 -1.55 6.90
CA THR A 127 -19.81 -0.34 6.75
C THR A 127 -18.68 -0.20 7.78
N PRO A 128 -18.88 -0.46 9.09
CA PRO A 128 -17.81 -0.36 10.09
C PRO A 128 -16.62 -1.29 9.84
N TYR A 129 -16.86 -2.50 9.33
CA TYR A 129 -15.82 -3.49 9.01
C TYR A 129 -15.19 -3.24 7.65
N ARG A 130 -16.02 -2.86 6.67
CA ARG A 130 -15.59 -2.51 5.31
C ARG A 130 -14.64 -1.30 5.31
N VAL A 131 -14.91 -0.29 6.13
CA VAL A 131 -14.06 0.90 6.21
C VAL A 131 -12.66 0.55 6.74
N VAL A 132 -12.57 -0.17 7.86
CA VAL A 132 -11.26 -0.51 8.45
C VAL A 132 -10.45 -1.44 7.55
N ILE A 133 -11.09 -2.45 6.93
CA ILE A 133 -10.36 -3.39 6.08
C ILE A 133 -9.83 -2.72 4.80
N ASN A 134 -10.58 -1.78 4.23
CA ASN A 134 -10.11 -1.03 3.06
C ASN A 134 -8.86 -0.20 3.37
N TRP A 135 -8.83 0.48 4.51
CA TRP A 135 -7.62 1.20 4.93
C TRP A 135 -6.45 0.26 5.25
N HIS A 136 -6.72 -0.88 5.88
CA HIS A 136 -5.67 -1.85 6.18
C HIS A 136 -5.06 -2.46 4.92
N LEU A 137 -5.88 -2.77 3.90
CA LEU A 137 -5.40 -3.25 2.61
C LEU A 137 -4.51 -2.22 1.90
N ARG A 138 -4.75 -0.92 2.14
CA ARG A 138 -3.89 0.19 1.67
C ARG A 138 -2.60 0.34 2.48
N GLY A 139 -2.36 -0.51 3.48
CA GLY A 139 -1.13 -0.55 4.26
C GLY A 139 -1.10 0.33 5.50
N LEU A 140 -2.23 0.91 5.90
CA LEU A 140 -2.30 1.67 7.15
C LEU A 140 -2.30 0.72 8.36
N SER A 141 -1.57 1.11 9.39
CA SER A 141 -1.59 0.46 10.71
C SER A 141 -2.92 0.71 11.45
N PRO A 142 -3.31 -0.14 12.41
CA PRO A 142 -4.52 0.10 13.21
C PRO A 142 -4.56 1.48 13.87
N GLN A 143 -3.41 2.00 14.29
CA GLN A 143 -3.26 3.33 14.87
C GLN A 143 -3.56 4.44 13.84
N GLU A 144 -2.98 4.35 12.65
CA GLU A 144 -3.22 5.32 11.58
C GLU A 144 -4.67 5.30 11.09
N ILE A 145 -5.27 4.11 10.99
CA ILE A 145 -6.69 3.95 10.64
C ILE A 145 -7.55 4.64 11.70
N ALA A 146 -7.24 4.45 12.98
CA ALA A 146 -7.98 5.03 14.10
C ALA A 146 -8.00 6.56 14.02
N SER A 147 -6.84 7.18 13.74
CA SER A 147 -6.74 8.62 13.51
C SER A 147 -7.52 9.08 12.27
N GLU A 148 -7.54 8.28 11.20
CA GLU A 148 -8.20 8.63 9.93
C GLU A 148 -9.73 8.65 10.03
N ILE A 149 -10.31 7.76 10.84
CA ILE A 149 -11.78 7.61 10.96
C ILE A 149 -12.31 8.03 12.33
N SER A 150 -11.50 8.76 13.10
CA SER A 150 -11.83 9.29 14.43
C SER A 150 -12.36 8.23 15.40
N LEU A 151 -11.63 7.11 15.53
CA LEU A 151 -11.93 6.01 16.46
C LEU A 151 -10.76 5.70 17.38
N HIS A 152 -11.01 4.90 18.42
CA HIS A 152 -9.95 4.38 19.28
C HIS A 152 -9.18 3.22 18.59
N PRO A 153 -7.83 3.13 18.72
CA PRO A 153 -7.03 2.05 18.11
C PRO A 153 -7.48 0.64 18.53
N GLY A 154 -7.94 0.47 19.77
CA GLY A 154 -8.53 -0.79 20.24
C GLY A 154 -9.75 -1.20 19.42
N THR A 155 -10.66 -0.27 19.16
CA THR A 155 -11.86 -0.49 18.34
C THR A 155 -11.49 -0.89 16.91
N VAL A 156 -10.48 -0.23 16.33
CA VAL A 156 -9.99 -0.59 14.98
C VAL A 156 -9.43 -2.00 14.95
N ARG A 157 -8.61 -2.41 15.94
CA ARG A 157 -8.06 -3.78 16.00
C ARG A 157 -9.18 -4.82 16.08
N VAL A 158 -10.19 -4.59 16.93
CA VAL A 158 -11.34 -5.50 17.04
C VAL A 158 -12.11 -5.57 15.72
N ARG A 159 -12.42 -4.41 15.10
CA ARG A 159 -13.13 -4.36 13.81
C ARG A 159 -12.34 -5.04 12.69
N LEU A 160 -11.02 -4.86 12.64
CA LEU A 160 -10.14 -5.54 11.67
C LEU A 160 -10.16 -7.04 11.86
N HIS A 161 -10.00 -7.50 13.11
CA HIS A 161 -10.05 -8.91 13.43
C HIS A 161 -11.39 -9.53 12.98
N ARG A 162 -12.51 -8.90 13.31
CA ARG A 162 -13.86 -9.35 12.91
C ARG A 162 -14.04 -9.32 11.39
N ALA A 163 -13.58 -8.27 10.70
CA ALA A 163 -13.61 -8.19 9.25
C ALA A 163 -12.83 -9.35 8.60
N ILE A 164 -11.62 -9.64 9.09
CA ILE A 164 -10.78 -10.73 8.58
C ILE A 164 -11.45 -12.09 8.81
N LEU A 165 -12.06 -12.31 9.98
CA LEU A 165 -12.80 -13.54 10.27
C LEU A 165 -13.99 -13.73 9.31
N GLN A 166 -14.82 -12.70 9.14
CA GLN A 166 -15.97 -12.75 8.22
C GLN A 166 -15.54 -12.99 6.77
N LEU A 167 -14.43 -12.37 6.36
CA LEU A 167 -13.85 -12.68 5.06
C LEU A 167 -13.47 -14.14 5.02
N ARG A 168 -12.67 -14.68 5.95
CA ARG A 168 -12.23 -16.09 5.94
C ARG A 168 -13.36 -17.12 5.97
N SER A 169 -14.45 -16.86 6.70
CA SER A 169 -15.59 -17.79 6.82
C SER A 169 -16.55 -17.76 5.63
N ALA A 170 -16.52 -16.70 4.82
CA ALA A 170 -17.39 -16.61 3.65
C ALA A 170 -16.96 -17.63 2.57
N PRO A 171 -17.88 -18.50 2.09
CA PRO A 171 -17.59 -19.45 1.03
C PRO A 171 -17.05 -18.74 -0.21
N ILE A 172 -16.14 -19.39 -0.95
CA ILE A 172 -15.75 -18.92 -2.27
C ILE A 172 -16.95 -19.18 -3.17
N ALA A 173 -17.80 -18.17 -3.40
CA ALA A 173 -18.85 -18.28 -4.41
C ALA A 173 -18.17 -18.51 -5.77
N SER A 174 -18.37 -19.73 -6.30
CA SER A 174 -17.85 -20.23 -7.58
C SER A 174 -18.50 -19.53 -8.77
#